data_AF-A0A452XTM9-F1
#
_entry.id   AF-A0A452XTM9-F1
#
_cell.length_a   1.000
_cell.length_b   1.000
_cell.length_c   1.000
_cell.angle_alpha   90.00
_cell.angle_beta   90.00
_cell.angle_gamma   90.00
#
_symmetry.space_group_name_H-M   'P 1'
#
loop_
_entity.id
_entity.type
_entity.pdbx_description
1 polymer ?
#
loop_
_entity_poly.entity_id
_entity_poly.type
_entity_poly.pdbx_seq_one_letter_code
_entity_poly.pdbx_strand_id
1 'polypeptide(L)'
;GYIYKLIHLLCLPEMKIFLDTTRLLAAHTDNVVDELWNYIEHGKIVPAAILLLAAQRRFRKLNGFDMIKNRIDDSIFSLIREGCGLQIGKNTKAAKQWKEKEVRFYNVLFLVRIILKAGEALDAYIQTHSENNMQASHHEVHGKVSAVLKSYDVGSLGKDICIEDLQCFPYDCGGPDGVLHEHGDTDLTKAATGSP
;
A
#
# COMPACT_ATOMS: atom_id res chain seq x y z
N GLY A 1 2.78 11.09 7.82
CA GLY A 1 2.95 9.93 6.91
C GLY A 1 4.40 9.69 6.52
N TYR A 2 4.94 8.50 6.82
CA TYR A 2 6.29 8.04 6.45
C TYR A 2 6.62 8.21 4.95
N ILE A 3 5.67 7.93 4.06
CA ILE A 3 5.86 8.03 2.60
C ILE A 3 6.14 9.46 2.14
N TYR A 4 5.50 10.47 2.72
CA TYR A 4 5.82 11.86 2.40
C TYR A 4 7.25 12.21 2.78
N LYS A 5 7.73 11.78 3.95
CA LYS A 5 9.12 12.01 4.36
C LYS A 5 10.08 11.35 3.38
N LEU A 6 9.76 10.15 2.90
CA LEU A 6 10.55 9.46 1.88
C LEU A 6 10.59 10.24 0.56
N ILE A 7 9.45 10.74 0.07
CA ILE A 7 9.41 11.56 -1.15
C ILE A 7 10.27 12.82 -1.00
N HIS A 8 10.16 13.53 0.13
CA HIS A 8 10.99 14.70 0.41
C HIS A 8 12.48 14.34 0.43
N LEU A 9 12.85 13.22 1.05
CA LEU A 9 14.22 12.71 1.06
C LEU A 9 14.72 12.45 -0.36
N LEU A 10 13.94 11.75 -1.20
CA LEU A 10 14.29 11.45 -2.59
C LEU A 10 14.51 12.70 -3.44
N CYS A 11 13.90 13.82 -3.07
CA CYS A 11 14.02 15.09 -3.79
C CYS A 11 15.18 15.95 -3.30
N LEU A 12 15.95 15.51 -2.30
CA LEU A 12 17.14 16.21 -1.86
C LEU A 12 18.26 16.12 -2.91
N PRO A 13 19.11 17.15 -3.04
CA PRO A 13 20.24 17.14 -3.98
C PRO A 13 21.15 15.91 -3.83
N GLU A 14 21.37 15.45 -2.60
CA GLU A 14 22.21 14.28 -2.26
C GLU A 14 21.68 12.98 -2.89
N MET A 15 20.37 12.91 -3.14
CA MET A 15 19.76 11.72 -3.74
C MET A 15 19.96 11.63 -5.25
N LYS A 16 20.42 12.71 -5.91
CA LYS A 16 20.55 12.73 -7.37
C LYS A 16 21.49 11.65 -7.90
N ILE A 17 22.67 11.49 -7.31
CA ILE A 17 23.64 10.48 -7.78
C ILE A 17 23.06 9.07 -7.73
N PHE A 18 22.28 8.75 -6.68
CA PHE A 18 21.60 7.47 -6.54
C PHE A 18 20.50 7.29 -7.58
N LEU A 19 19.70 8.34 -7.82
CA LEU A 19 18.63 8.32 -8.82
C LEU A 19 19.17 8.19 -10.24
N ASP A 20 20.25 8.91 -10.57
CA ASP A 20 20.87 8.85 -11.89
C ASP A 20 21.53 7.49 -12.15
N THR A 21 22.24 6.95 -11.15
CA THR A 21 22.80 5.60 -11.21
C THR A 21 21.69 4.57 -11.39
N THR A 22 20.62 4.67 -10.60
CA THR A 22 19.48 3.73 -10.70
C THR A 22 18.79 3.86 -12.05
N ARG A 23 18.66 5.07 -12.60
CA ARG A 23 18.07 5.30 -13.93
C ARG A 23 18.90 4.65 -15.03
N LEU A 24 20.23 4.74 -14.94
CA LEU A 24 21.14 4.06 -15.87
C LEU A 24 21.02 2.54 -15.78
N LEU A 25 21.07 1.98 -14.56
CA LEU A 25 20.90 0.54 -14.34
C LEU A 25 19.55 0.05 -14.87
N ALA A 26 18.47 0.76 -14.53
CA ALA A 26 17.12 0.43 -14.97
C ALA A 26 16.94 0.55 -16.48
N ALA A 27 17.75 1.33 -17.20
CA ALA A 27 17.73 1.37 -18.67
C ALA A 27 18.23 0.06 -19.29
N HIS A 28 19.11 -0.67 -18.60
CA HIS A 28 19.71 -1.94 -19.03
C HIS A 28 19.15 -3.17 -18.33
N THR A 29 18.12 -3.02 -17.49
CA THR A 29 17.40 -4.15 -16.87
C THR A 29 16.27 -4.63 -17.78
N ASP A 30 16.21 -5.93 -18.07
CA ASP A 30 15.16 -6.50 -18.93
C ASP A 30 13.76 -6.38 -18.30
N ASN A 31 13.65 -6.66 -16.99
CA ASN A 31 12.37 -6.64 -16.28
C ASN A 31 12.41 -5.79 -15.00
N VAL A 32 12.21 -4.48 -15.19
CA VAL A 32 12.17 -3.51 -14.09
C VAL A 32 10.94 -3.67 -13.16
N VAL A 33 9.86 -4.29 -13.67
CA VAL A 33 8.63 -4.54 -12.89
C VAL A 33 8.87 -5.67 -11.89
N ASP A 34 9.51 -6.76 -12.30
CA ASP A 34 9.84 -7.85 -11.38
C ASP A 34 10.90 -7.45 -10.34
N GLU A 35 11.87 -6.62 -10.72
CA GLU A 35 12.84 -6.08 -9.76
C GLU A 35 12.16 -5.20 -8.70
N LEU A 36 11.22 -4.35 -9.11
CA LEU A 36 10.43 -3.55 -8.18
C LEU A 36 9.57 -4.44 -7.27
N TRP A 37 8.92 -5.46 -7.84
CA TRP A 37 8.13 -6.43 -7.06
C TRP A 37 8.98 -7.14 -6.02
N ASN A 38 10.19 -7.58 -6.38
CA ASN A 38 11.15 -8.21 -5.48
C ASN A 38 11.49 -7.31 -4.28
N TYR A 39 11.69 -6.00 -4.48
CA TYR A 39 11.87 -5.07 -3.36
C TYR A 39 10.64 -4.96 -2.47
N ILE A 40 9.45 -4.89 -3.05
CA ILE A 40 8.18 -4.76 -2.31
C ILE A 40 7.95 -5.99 -1.43
N GLU A 41 8.09 -7.18 -2.01
CA GLU A 41 7.87 -8.46 -1.33
C GLU A 41 8.80 -8.63 -0.11
N HIS A 42 10.05 -8.21 -0.25
CA HIS A 42 11.06 -8.25 0.82
C HIS A 42 11.02 -7.04 1.76
N GLY A 43 10.03 -6.15 1.63
CA GLY A 43 9.85 -4.98 2.50
C GLY A 43 10.91 -3.87 2.32
N LYS A 44 11.64 -3.86 1.21
CA LYS A 44 12.68 -2.89 0.88
C LYS A 44 12.07 -1.63 0.25
N ILE A 45 11.33 -0.86 1.04
CA ILE A 45 10.56 0.30 0.55
C ILE A 45 11.44 1.45 0.02
N VAL A 46 12.63 1.67 0.59
CA VAL A 46 13.54 2.72 0.12
C VAL A 46 14.10 2.40 -1.27
N PRO A 47 14.70 1.22 -1.53
CA PRO A 47 15.06 0.80 -2.89
C PRO A 47 13.89 0.82 -3.87
N ALA A 48 12.71 0.36 -3.45
CA ALA A 48 11.50 0.42 -4.27
C ALA A 48 11.16 1.86 -4.69
N ALA A 49 11.23 2.82 -3.77
CA ALA A 49 10.94 4.22 -4.06
C ALA A 49 11.97 4.88 -4.98
N ILE A 50 13.26 4.57 -4.79
CA ILE A 50 14.33 5.03 -5.68
C ILE A 50 14.11 4.48 -7.09
N LEU A 51 13.90 3.18 -7.23
CA LEU A 51 13.66 2.53 -8.52
C LEU A 51 12.42 3.10 -9.21
N LEU A 52 11.31 3.21 -8.47
CA LEU A 52 10.04 3.70 -8.99
C LEU A 52 10.15 5.14 -9.52
N LEU A 53 10.82 6.04 -8.77
CA LEU A 53 11.01 7.43 -9.20
C LEU A 53 12.00 7.53 -10.37
N ALA A 54 13.14 6.84 -10.29
CA ALA A 54 14.19 6.91 -11.30
C ALA A 54 13.77 6.30 -12.64
N ALA A 55 13.04 5.17 -12.60
CA ALA A 55 12.63 4.42 -13.78
C ALA A 55 11.17 4.65 -14.18
N GLN A 56 10.48 5.66 -13.63
CA GLN A 56 9.05 5.94 -13.87
C GLN A 56 8.68 5.98 -15.36
N ARG A 57 9.56 6.51 -16.23
CA ARG A 57 9.31 6.57 -17.68
C ARG A 57 9.25 5.17 -18.29
N ARG A 58 10.06 4.23 -17.81
CA ARG A 58 9.97 2.81 -18.22
C ARG A 58 8.70 2.17 -17.69
N PHE A 59 8.34 2.41 -16.43
CA PHE A 59 7.08 1.91 -15.88
C PHE A 59 5.87 2.38 -16.67
N ARG A 60 5.80 3.66 -17.09
CA ARG A 60 4.71 4.14 -17.97
C ARG A 60 4.67 3.43 -19.31
N LYS A 61 5.83 3.24 -19.97
CA LYS A 61 5.92 2.56 -21.27
C LYS A 61 5.48 1.09 -21.22
N LEU A 62 5.68 0.43 -20.09
CA LEU A 62 5.40 -0.99 -19.90
C LEU A 62 4.04 -1.26 -19.22
N ASN A 63 3.23 -0.23 -18.96
CA ASN A 63 2.07 -0.32 -18.06
C ASN A 63 2.43 -0.90 -16.67
N GLY A 64 3.67 -0.70 -16.24
CA GLY A 64 4.24 -1.27 -15.03
C GLY A 64 3.60 -0.74 -13.74
N PHE A 65 3.06 0.48 -13.76
CA PHE A 65 2.28 0.99 -12.61
C PHE A 65 1.03 0.16 -12.35
N ASP A 66 0.26 -0.17 -13.39
CA ASP A 66 -0.93 -1.00 -13.28
C ASP A 66 -0.59 -2.44 -12.91
N MET A 67 0.48 -3.00 -13.50
CA MET A 67 0.97 -4.33 -13.14
C MET A 67 1.33 -4.43 -11.66
N ILE A 68 2.08 -3.45 -11.14
CA ILE A 68 2.47 -3.43 -9.72
C ILE A 68 1.25 -3.23 -8.83
N LYS A 69 0.35 -2.31 -9.20
CA LYS A 69 -0.90 -2.10 -8.46
C LYS A 69 -1.70 -3.40 -8.35
N ASN A 70 -1.92 -4.10 -9.46
CA ASN A 70 -2.66 -5.36 -9.49
C ASN A 70 -1.99 -6.42 -8.60
N ARG A 71 -0.65 -6.57 -8.66
CA ARG A 71 0.06 -7.51 -7.79
C ARG A 71 -0.07 -7.18 -6.30
N ILE A 72 -0.10 -5.89 -5.96
CA ILE A 72 -0.32 -5.43 -4.58
C ILE A 72 -1.76 -5.74 -4.16
N ASP A 73 -2.74 -5.41 -4.98
CA ASP A 73 -4.16 -5.66 -4.71
C ASP A 73 -4.43 -7.17 -4.52
N ASP A 74 -3.88 -8.02 -5.39
CA ASP A 74 -3.95 -9.48 -5.27
C ASP A 74 -3.32 -9.99 -3.96
N SER A 75 -2.19 -9.39 -3.55
CA SER A 75 -1.50 -9.76 -2.32
C SER A 75 -2.26 -9.33 -1.07
N ILE A 76 -2.88 -8.15 -1.08
CA ILE A 76 -3.78 -7.68 -0.02
C ILE A 76 -4.99 -8.61 0.06
N PHE A 77 -5.58 -8.97 -1.08
CA PHE A 77 -6.71 -9.90 -1.13
C PHE A 77 -6.36 -11.27 -0.53
N SER A 78 -5.21 -11.85 -0.89
CA SER A 78 -4.76 -13.11 -0.29
C SER A 78 -4.52 -12.97 1.22
N LEU A 79 -3.93 -11.85 1.66
CA LEU A 79 -3.72 -11.59 3.08
C LEU A 79 -5.04 -11.50 3.85
N ILE A 80 -6.06 -10.80 3.34
CA ILE A 80 -7.37 -10.70 4.00
C ILE A 80 -7.99 -12.10 4.13
N ARG A 81 -7.97 -12.87 3.05
CA ARG A 81 -8.50 -14.25 3.02
C ARG A 81 -7.78 -15.16 4.03
N GLU A 82 -6.46 -15.09 4.12
CA GLU A 82 -5.65 -15.85 5.08
C GLU A 82 -5.87 -15.38 6.53
N GLY A 83 -6.02 -14.06 6.73
CA GLY A 83 -6.23 -13.43 8.03
C GLY A 83 -7.53 -13.85 8.70
N CYS A 84 -8.60 -14.07 7.92
CA CYS A 84 -9.87 -14.63 8.42
C CYS A 84 -9.67 -16.00 9.09
N GLY A 85 -8.78 -16.85 8.55
CA GLY A 85 -8.46 -18.15 9.14
C GLY A 85 -7.58 -18.05 10.40
N LEU A 86 -6.73 -17.01 10.49
CA LEU A 86 -5.81 -16.80 11.59
C LEU A 86 -6.48 -16.28 12.87
N GLN A 87 -7.58 -15.52 12.76
CA GLN A 87 -8.33 -15.04 13.93
C GLN A 87 -8.95 -16.18 14.76
N ILE A 88 -9.12 -17.36 14.17
CA ILE A 88 -9.65 -18.56 14.82
C ILE A 88 -8.57 -19.23 15.73
N GLY A 89 -7.28 -18.92 15.54
CA GLY A 89 -6.18 -19.46 16.35
C GLY A 89 -5.25 -18.35 16.86
N LYS A 90 -5.26 -18.09 18.17
CA LYS A 90 -4.54 -17.01 18.88
C LYS A 90 -3.00 -17.06 18.77
N ASN A 91 -2.42 -16.89 17.57
CA ASN A 91 -0.98 -16.71 17.39
C ASN A 91 -0.65 -15.21 17.22
N THR A 92 -0.23 -14.59 18.32
CA THR A 92 0.07 -13.16 18.40
C THR A 92 1.24 -12.73 17.50
N LYS A 93 2.22 -13.60 17.27
CA LYS A 93 3.37 -13.30 16.40
C LYS A 93 2.98 -13.29 14.93
N ALA A 94 2.21 -14.29 14.49
CA ALA A 94 1.74 -14.38 13.12
C ALA A 94 0.77 -13.24 12.78
N ALA A 95 -0.12 -12.88 13.72
CA ALA A 95 -1.00 -11.72 13.58
C ALA A 95 -0.23 -10.40 13.46
N LYS A 96 0.87 -10.22 14.22
CA LYS A 96 1.73 -9.04 14.11
C LYS A 96 2.43 -8.96 12.75
N GLN A 97 3.03 -10.06 12.29
CA GLN A 97 3.70 -10.12 10.98
C GLN A 97 2.73 -9.86 9.83
N TRP A 98 1.50 -10.36 9.95
CA TRP A 98 0.41 -10.09 9.01
C TRP A 98 0.09 -8.60 8.93
N LYS A 99 -0.17 -7.94 10.07
CA LYS A 99 -0.44 -6.49 10.12
C LYS A 99 0.71 -5.69 9.53
N GLU A 100 1.95 -6.05 9.85
CA GLU A 100 3.13 -5.39 9.28
C GLU A 100 3.19 -5.55 7.76
N LYS A 101 2.81 -6.70 7.20
CA LYS A 101 2.80 -6.95 5.75
C LYS A 101 1.69 -6.18 5.05
N GLU A 102 0.50 -6.16 5.63
CA GLU A 102 -0.65 -5.37 5.15
C GLU A 102 -0.29 -3.87 5.09
N VAL A 103 0.24 -3.30 6.17
CA VAL A 103 0.66 -1.90 6.24
C VAL A 103 1.72 -1.57 5.20
N ARG A 104 2.66 -2.49 4.95
CA ARG A 104 3.67 -2.32 3.89
C ARG A 104 3.03 -2.20 2.52
N PHE A 105 2.06 -3.06 2.18
CA PHE A 105 1.40 -3.01 0.89
C PHE A 105 0.61 -1.71 0.69
N TYR A 106 -0.14 -1.24 1.69
CA TYR A 106 -0.81 0.06 1.60
C TYR A 106 0.16 1.23 1.45
N ASN A 107 1.28 1.21 2.17
CA ASN A 107 2.33 2.21 2.04
C ASN A 107 2.96 2.25 0.64
N VAL A 108 3.22 1.07 0.06
CA VAL A 108 3.75 0.97 -1.31
C VAL A 108 2.70 1.39 -2.33
N LEU A 109 1.44 0.99 -2.18
CA LEU A 109 0.35 1.42 -3.06
C LEU A 109 0.21 2.94 -3.07
N PHE A 110 0.33 3.55 -1.89
CA PHE A 110 0.32 5.00 -1.75
C PHE A 110 1.53 5.66 -2.44
N LEU A 111 2.73 5.11 -2.26
CA LEU A 111 3.93 5.55 -2.96
C LEU A 111 3.78 5.46 -4.49
N VAL A 112 3.26 4.34 -4.99
CA VAL A 112 2.95 4.10 -6.42
C VAL A 112 2.02 5.18 -6.96
N ARG A 113 0.96 5.52 -6.21
CA ARG A 113 0.01 6.58 -6.59
C ARG A 113 0.68 7.96 -6.65
N ILE A 114 1.55 8.29 -5.69
CA ILE A 114 2.27 9.58 -5.70
C ILE A 114 3.18 9.68 -6.92
N ILE A 115 4.00 8.67 -7.18
CA ILE A 115 4.94 8.71 -8.31
C ILE A 115 4.21 8.66 -9.66
N LEU A 116 3.10 7.93 -9.76
CA LEU A 116 2.29 7.92 -10.97
C LEU A 116 1.79 9.33 -11.30
N LYS A 117 1.24 10.05 -10.31
CA LYS A 117 0.66 11.38 -10.47
C LYS A 117 1.69 12.51 -10.59
N ALA A 118 2.59 12.61 -9.62
CA ALA A 118 3.50 13.74 -9.46
C ALA A 118 4.94 13.42 -9.87
N GLY A 119 5.26 12.17 -10.20
CA GLY A 119 6.63 11.72 -10.42
C GLY A 119 7.37 12.50 -11.50
N GLU A 120 6.70 12.92 -12.58
CA GLU A 120 7.35 13.67 -13.66
C GLU A 120 7.74 15.08 -13.22
N ALA A 121 6.87 15.73 -12.43
CA ALA A 121 7.17 17.03 -11.85
C ALA A 121 8.28 16.94 -10.78
N LEU A 122 8.29 15.87 -9.98
CA LEU A 122 9.35 15.60 -9.01
C LEU A 122 10.69 15.34 -9.72
N ASP A 123 10.70 14.54 -10.79
CA ASP A 123 11.89 14.27 -11.59
C ASP A 123 12.40 15.53 -12.27
N ALA A 124 11.52 16.34 -12.88
CA ALA A 124 11.89 17.63 -13.46
C ALA A 124 12.49 18.59 -12.42
N TYR A 125 11.90 18.65 -11.21
CA TYR A 125 12.45 19.39 -10.09
C TYR A 125 13.88 18.92 -9.76
N ILE A 126 14.09 17.62 -9.58
CA ILE A 126 15.39 17.03 -9.24
C ILE A 126 16.45 17.34 -10.31
N GLN A 127 16.10 17.21 -11.60
CA GLN A 127 17.04 17.48 -12.70
C GLN A 127 17.43 18.95 -12.80
N THR A 128 16.46 19.86 -12.65
CA THR A 128 16.70 21.32 -12.81
C THR A 128 17.38 21.96 -11.60
N HIS A 129 17.10 21.48 -10.39
CA HIS A 129 17.59 22.12 -9.16
C HIS A 129 18.97 21.61 -8.73
N SER A 130 19.46 20.51 -9.29
CA SER A 130 20.80 20.02 -9.00
C SER A 130 21.91 20.74 -9.75
N GLU A 131 21.63 21.29 -10.93
CA GLU A 131 22.63 21.96 -11.76
C GLU A 131 22.96 23.36 -11.22
N ASN A 132 21.99 24.01 -10.58
CA ASN A 132 22.10 25.41 -10.14
C ASN A 132 22.25 25.58 -8.63
N ASN A 133 22.06 24.54 -7.81
CA ASN A 133 21.85 24.74 -6.38
C ASN A 133 22.27 23.56 -5.48
N MET A 134 23.54 23.16 -5.53
CA MET A 134 24.17 22.35 -4.46
C MET A 134 24.04 22.99 -3.05
N GLN A 135 23.51 24.22 -2.95
CA GLN A 135 23.27 24.97 -1.71
C GLN A 135 21.78 25.09 -1.31
N ALA A 136 20.84 24.45 -2.02
CA ALA A 136 19.43 24.53 -1.63
C ALA A 136 19.23 23.91 -0.24
N SER A 137 18.80 24.72 0.73
CA SER A 137 18.56 24.23 2.09
C SER A 137 17.46 23.17 2.09
N HIS A 138 17.54 22.18 2.97
CA HIS A 138 16.50 21.15 3.13
C HIS A 138 15.09 21.75 3.32
N HIS A 139 15.00 22.94 3.94
CA HIS A 139 13.74 23.66 4.13
C HIS A 139 13.16 24.18 2.80
N GLU A 140 14.01 24.70 1.91
CA GLU A 140 13.59 25.16 0.58
C GLU A 140 13.11 23.98 -0.28
N VAL A 141 13.86 22.87 -0.27
CA VAL A 141 13.46 21.63 -0.96
C VAL A 141 12.11 21.15 -0.44
N HIS A 142 11.93 21.14 0.89
CA HIS A 142 10.68 20.73 1.50
C HIS A 142 9.50 21.58 1.02
N GLY A 143 9.64 22.91 1.01
CA GLY A 143 8.61 23.83 0.54
C GLY A 143 8.23 23.60 -0.93
N LYS A 144 9.22 23.47 -1.81
CA LYS A 144 9.00 23.25 -3.26
C LYS A 144 8.36 21.90 -3.55
N VAL A 145 8.87 20.82 -2.94
CA VAL A 145 8.32 19.47 -3.11
C VAL A 145 6.89 19.39 -2.56
N SER A 146 6.63 20.00 -1.41
CA SER A 146 5.28 20.11 -0.87
C SER A 146 4.32 20.84 -1.80
N ALA A 147 4.77 21.91 -2.47
CA ALA A 147 3.96 22.63 -3.46
C ALA A 147 3.66 21.75 -4.68
N VAL A 148 4.65 20.99 -5.19
CA VAL A 148 4.44 20.02 -6.27
C VAL A 148 3.41 18.98 -5.85
N LEU A 149 3.54 18.36 -4.68
CA LEU A 149 2.57 17.34 -4.24
C LEU A 149 1.16 17.91 -4.13
N LYS A 150 1.01 19.13 -3.60
CA LYS A 150 -0.30 19.81 -3.53
C LYS A 150 -0.92 20.05 -4.89
N SER A 151 -0.15 20.39 -5.93
CA SER A 151 -0.70 20.67 -7.27
C SER A 151 -1.25 19.43 -7.98
N TYR A 152 -0.91 18.23 -7.52
CA TYR A 152 -1.38 16.95 -8.08
C TYR A 152 -2.45 16.26 -7.21
N ASP A 153 -3.09 17.01 -6.32
CA ASP A 153 -4.02 16.51 -5.29
C ASP A 153 -3.40 15.38 -4.45
N VAL A 154 -2.08 15.39 -4.30
CA VAL A 154 -1.37 14.59 -3.30
C VAL A 154 -1.39 15.43 -2.01
N GLY A 155 -2.60 15.64 -1.49
CA GLY A 155 -2.83 16.53 -0.35
C GLY A 155 -2.03 16.11 0.88
N SER A 156 -1.58 17.06 1.70
CA SER A 156 -0.97 16.77 2.99
C SER A 156 -2.00 16.12 3.90
N LEU A 157 -2.09 14.78 3.91
CA LEU A 157 -2.79 14.08 4.97
C LEU A 157 -1.89 14.18 6.21
N GLY A 158 -2.06 15.31 6.90
CA GLY A 158 -1.41 15.66 8.16
C GLY A 158 -1.91 14.85 9.35
N LYS A 159 -2.75 13.84 9.11
CA LYS A 159 -2.87 12.69 10.01
C LYS A 159 -2.16 11.54 9.33
N ASP A 160 -1.23 10.91 10.06
CA ASP A 160 -0.81 9.56 9.74
C ASP A 160 -2.05 8.77 9.34
N ILE A 161 -1.97 8.01 8.24
CA ILE A 161 -3.01 7.05 7.91
C ILE A 161 -3.06 6.11 9.10
N CYS A 162 -3.98 6.37 10.03
CA CYS A 162 -4.39 5.35 10.97
C CYS A 162 -4.94 4.25 10.08
N ILE A 163 -4.39 3.05 10.21
CA ILE A 163 -4.88 1.87 9.50
C ILE A 163 -6.40 1.70 9.77
N GLU A 164 -6.86 2.25 10.88
CA GLU A 164 -8.25 2.38 11.33
C GLU A 164 -9.12 3.30 10.45
N ASP A 165 -8.54 4.27 9.73
CA ASP A 165 -9.27 5.18 8.81
C ASP A 165 -9.45 4.56 7.41
N LEU A 166 -8.70 3.50 7.09
CA LEU A 166 -9.09 2.57 6.04
C LEU A 166 -10.23 1.72 6.64
N GLN A 167 -11.45 2.23 6.58
CA GLN A 167 -12.62 1.36 6.68
C GLN A 167 -12.54 0.38 5.51
N CYS A 168 -11.86 -0.75 5.75
CA CYS A 168 -12.16 -2.00 5.09
C CYS A 168 -13.67 -2.14 5.24
N PHE A 169 -14.42 -1.93 4.16
CA PHE A 169 -15.78 -2.43 4.10
C PHE A 169 -15.67 -3.91 4.45
N PRO A 170 -16.21 -4.37 5.59
CA PRO A 170 -16.43 -5.79 5.71
C PRO A 170 -17.50 -6.05 4.65
N TYR A 171 -17.14 -6.79 3.61
CA TYR A 171 -18.16 -7.65 3.04
C TYR A 171 -18.66 -8.45 4.23
N ASP A 172 -19.93 -8.27 4.59
CA ASP A 172 -20.63 -9.17 5.49
C ASP A 172 -20.50 -10.55 4.85
N CYS A 173 -19.46 -11.27 5.26
CA CYS A 173 -19.37 -12.70 5.06
C CYS A 173 -20.47 -13.27 5.95
N GLY A 174 -21.71 -13.26 5.44
CA GLY A 174 -22.84 -13.93 6.04
C GLY A 174 -22.38 -15.32 6.42
N GLY A 175 -22.31 -15.58 7.74
CA GLY A 175 -22.21 -16.94 8.22
C GLY A 175 -23.41 -17.73 7.69
N PRO A 176 -23.31 -19.06 7.59
CA PRO A 176 -24.47 -19.85 7.26
C PRO A 176 -25.51 -19.59 8.36
N ASP A 177 -26.68 -19.05 7.99
CA ASP A 177 -27.85 -18.93 8.87
C ASP A 177 -28.24 -20.33 9.34
N GLY A 178 -27.62 -20.77 10.43
CA GLY A 178 -28.10 -21.86 11.26
C GLY A 178 -29.23 -21.32 12.11
N VAL A 179 -30.42 -21.16 11.52
CA VAL A 179 -31.66 -21.07 12.29
C VAL A 179 -32.42 -22.36 12.07
N LEU A 180 -32.27 -23.26 13.05
CA LEU A 180 -33.24 -24.29 13.37
C LEU A 180 -34.61 -23.61 13.56
N HIS A 181 -35.48 -23.72 12.56
CA HIS A 181 -36.90 -23.58 12.74
C HIS A 181 -37.49 -24.98 12.95
N GLU A 182 -37.53 -25.44 14.20
CA GLU A 182 -38.62 -26.32 14.61
C GLU A 182 -39.74 -25.43 15.17
N HIS A 183 -40.83 -25.36 14.42
CA HIS A 183 -42.15 -25.04 14.95
C HIS A 183 -43.05 -26.21 14.54
N GLY A 184 -43.31 -27.08 15.50
CA GLY A 184 -44.34 -28.10 15.45
C GLY A 184 -45.23 -27.91 16.67
N ASP A 185 -46.49 -27.63 16.41
CA ASP A 185 -47.48 -27.05 17.31
C ASP A 185 -47.74 -27.81 18.61
N THR A 186 -48.15 -27.03 19.61
CA THR A 186 -48.81 -27.51 20.82
C THR A 186 -50.24 -27.87 20.46
N ASP A 187 -50.64 -29.14 20.61
CA ASP A 187 -52.05 -29.49 20.60
C ASP A 187 -52.41 -30.36 21.82
N LEU A 188 -53.50 -29.94 22.47
CA LEU A 188 -54.04 -30.52 23.69
C LEU A 188 -54.62 -31.92 23.42
N THR A 189 -54.44 -32.90 24.32
CA THR A 189 -55.59 -33.57 24.97
C THR A 189 -55.23 -34.46 26.16
N LYS A 190 -56.17 -34.45 27.12
CA LYS A 190 -56.34 -35.27 28.33
C LYS A 190 -56.12 -36.78 28.12
N ALA A 191 -55.63 -37.47 29.15
CA ALA A 191 -56.40 -38.50 29.86
C ALA A 191 -55.64 -39.01 31.10
N ALA A 192 -56.25 -38.83 32.27
CA ALA A 192 -56.02 -39.66 33.43
C ALA A 192 -56.92 -40.89 33.33
N THR A 193 -56.37 -42.09 33.51
CA THR A 193 -57.08 -43.27 34.06
C THR A 193 -56.04 -44.21 34.66
N GLY A 194 -56.25 -44.60 35.92
CA GLY A 194 -55.33 -45.45 36.68
C GLY A 194 -55.60 -46.96 36.55
N SER A 195 -54.68 -47.69 37.19
CA SER A 195 -54.77 -49.06 37.76
C SER A 195 -54.98 -50.23 36.79
N PRO A 196 -54.53 -51.46 37.11
CA PRO A 196 -54.59 -52.15 38.42
C PRO A 196 -53.38 -51.95 39.33
#